data_AF-A0AAJ2I3T2-F1
#
_entry.id   AF-A0AAJ2I3T2-F1
#
_cell.length_a   1.000
_cell.length_b   1.000
_cell.length_c   1.000
_cell.angle_alpha   90.00
_cell.angle_beta   90.00
_cell.angle_gamma   90.00
#
_symmetry.space_group_name_H-M   'P 1'
#
loop_
_entity.id
_entity.type
_entity.pdbx_description
1 polymer ?
#
loop_
_entity_poly.entity_id
_entity_poly.type
_entity_poly.pdbx_seq_one_letter_code
_entity_poly.pdbx_strand_id
1 'polypeptide(L)'
;MPKLVRPADQPEQLEHFIAVFGNRARMSVVRFLEKNGPSLRVDIAEATGIANPTLGNHLAELERIGVVEADLPVERRRGRTIRYSVSEKALRSLMSAPEAYIFNED
;
A
#
# COMPACT_ATOMS: atom_id res chain seq x y z
N MET A 1 21.62 5.76 -11.31
CA MET A 1 20.64 5.33 -10.29
C MET A 1 21.44 4.80 -9.11
N PRO A 2 21.35 5.39 -7.91
CA PRO A 2 22.00 4.80 -6.73
C PRO A 2 21.43 3.39 -6.50
N LYS A 3 22.29 2.44 -6.14
CA LYS A 3 21.88 1.07 -5.84
C LYS A 3 21.05 1.11 -4.56
N LEU A 4 19.85 0.54 -4.59
CA LEU A 4 19.06 0.35 -3.37
C LEU A 4 19.83 -0.60 -2.46
N VAL A 5 20.22 -0.09 -1.28
CA VAL A 5 20.86 -0.90 -0.24
C VAL A 5 19.77 -1.71 0.46
N ARG A 6 19.97 -3.02 0.56
CA ARG A 6 19.14 -3.95 1.33
C ARG A 6 20.07 -4.67 2.33
N PRO A 7 20.07 -4.26 3.60
CA PRO A 7 20.79 -5.00 4.66
C PRO A 7 20.33 -6.46 4.72
N ALA A 8 21.25 -7.37 5.03
CA ALA A 8 20.97 -8.82 5.00
C ALA A 8 20.07 -9.29 6.16
N ASP A 9 20.08 -8.55 7.26
CA ASP A 9 19.32 -8.77 8.49
C ASP A 9 17.94 -8.10 8.47
N GLN A 10 17.62 -7.34 7.41
CA GLN A 10 16.36 -6.60 7.35
C GLN A 10 15.17 -7.56 7.17
N PRO A 11 14.17 -7.54 8.09
CA PRO A 11 12.97 -8.34 7.94
C PRO A 11 12.12 -7.89 6.73
N GLU A 12 11.45 -8.84 6.08
CA GLU A 12 10.54 -8.55 4.95
C GLU A 12 9.46 -7.52 5.33
N GLN A 13 8.95 -7.60 6.55
CA GLN A 13 7.93 -6.67 7.03
C GLN A 13 8.43 -5.22 7.10
N LEU A 14 9.72 -5.00 7.41
CA LEU A 14 10.33 -3.69 7.37
C LEU A 14 10.54 -3.21 5.92
N GLU A 15 10.89 -4.10 5.00
CA GLU A 15 10.93 -3.75 3.56
C GLU A 15 9.54 -3.31 3.07
N HIS A 16 8.49 -4.04 3.43
CA HIS A 16 7.11 -3.68 3.13
C HIS A 16 6.68 -2.35 3.77
N PHE A 17 7.07 -2.11 5.04
CA PHE A 17 6.88 -0.81 5.67
C PHE A 17 7.52 0.31 4.83
N ILE A 18 8.80 0.18 4.48
CA ILE A 18 9.52 1.21 3.68
C ILE A 18 8.86 1.38 2.29
N ALA A 19 8.42 0.29 1.67
CA ALA A 19 7.75 0.34 0.37
C ALA A 19 6.43 1.14 0.45
N VAL A 20 5.65 0.98 1.52
CA VAL A 20 4.37 1.68 1.70
C VAL A 20 4.59 3.11 2.20
N PHE A 21 5.24 3.27 3.35
CA PHE A 21 5.36 4.53 4.08
C PHE A 21 6.53 5.40 3.60
N GLY A 22 7.53 4.84 2.92
CA GLY A 22 8.60 5.61 2.28
C GLY A 22 8.19 6.29 0.96
N ASN A 23 6.98 6.02 0.47
CA ASN A 23 6.49 6.58 -0.79
C ASN A 23 5.28 7.50 -0.57
N ARG A 24 5.45 8.80 -0.84
CA ARG A 24 4.42 9.83 -0.65
C ARG A 24 3.11 9.56 -1.39
N ALA A 25 3.19 9.01 -2.61
CA ALA A 25 2.00 8.70 -3.40
C ALA A 25 1.21 7.53 -2.80
N ARG A 26 1.90 6.46 -2.38
CA ARG A 26 1.27 5.32 -1.69
C ARG A 26 0.66 5.73 -0.34
N MET A 27 1.37 6.55 0.44
CA MET A 27 0.82 7.11 1.69
C MET A 27 -0.45 7.93 1.45
N SER A 28 -0.50 8.73 0.38
CA SER A 28 -1.69 9.52 0.03
C SER A 28 -2.89 8.63 -0.28
N VAL A 29 -2.67 7.54 -1.03
CA VAL A 29 -3.70 6.53 -1.33
C VAL A 29 -4.20 5.84 -0.05
N VAL A 30 -3.29 5.34 0.79
CA VAL A 30 -3.65 4.66 2.06
C VAL A 30 -4.44 5.60 2.96
N ARG A 31 -3.97 6.84 3.15
CA ARG A 31 -4.67 7.84 3.97
C ARG A 31 -6.06 8.16 3.43
N PHE A 32 -6.21 8.28 2.11
CA PHE A 32 -7.51 8.52 1.49
C PHE A 32 -8.47 7.36 1.73
N LEU A 33 -8.02 6.13 1.48
CA LEU A 33 -8.84 4.94 1.66
C LEU A 33 -9.23 4.70 3.12
N GLU A 34 -8.30 4.91 4.06
CA GLU A 34 -8.57 4.82 5.50
C GLU A 34 -9.64 5.84 5.94
N LYS A 35 -9.55 7.07 5.42
CA LYS A 35 -10.49 8.15 5.77
C LYS A 35 -11.89 7.93 5.19
N ASN A 36 -11.98 7.41 3.96
CA ASN A 36 -13.23 7.41 3.18
C ASN A 36 -13.84 6.00 3.01
N GLY A 37 -13.14 4.95 3.41
CA GLY A 37 -13.58 3.56 3.20
C GLY A 37 -13.46 3.09 1.74
N PRO A 38 -14.15 1.99 1.38
CA PRO A 38 -14.07 1.38 0.06
C PRO A 38 -14.40 2.34 -1.10
N SER A 39 -13.40 2.71 -1.90
CA SER A 39 -13.50 3.78 -2.90
C SER A 39 -13.10 3.31 -4.30
N LEU A 40 -13.60 4.00 -5.34
CA LEU A 40 -13.22 3.69 -6.72
C LEU A 40 -11.85 4.28 -7.05
N ARG A 41 -11.19 3.69 -8.05
CA ARG A 41 -9.93 4.23 -8.58
C ARG A 41 -10.04 5.68 -9.04
N VAL A 42 -11.19 6.06 -9.61
CA VAL A 42 -11.44 7.44 -10.06
C VAL A 42 -11.49 8.42 -8.89
N ASP A 43 -12.19 8.06 -7.80
CA ASP A 43 -12.28 8.88 -6.60
C ASP A 43 -10.90 9.08 -5.95
N ILE A 44 -10.10 8.00 -5.91
CA ILE A 44 -8.72 8.04 -5.40
C ILE A 44 -7.85 8.93 -6.28
N ALA A 45 -7.96 8.83 -7.61
CA ALA A 45 -7.17 9.64 -8.54
C ALA A 45 -7.49 11.13 -8.39
N GLU A 46 -8.77 11.49 -8.31
CA GLU A 46 -9.22 12.87 -8.12
C GLU A 46 -8.72 13.44 -6.79
N ALA A 47 -8.84 12.68 -5.71
CA ALA A 47 -8.45 13.15 -4.38
C ALA A 47 -6.92 13.26 -4.19
N THR A 48 -6.15 12.38 -4.83
CA THR A 48 -4.69 12.32 -4.67
C THR A 48 -3.93 13.11 -5.74
N GLY A 49 -4.59 13.43 -6.86
CA GLY A 49 -3.95 14.04 -8.04
C GLY A 49 -3.01 13.09 -8.79
N ILE A 50 -2.99 11.80 -8.46
CA ILE A 50 -2.12 10.81 -9.09
C ILE A 50 -2.72 10.40 -10.44
N ALA A 51 -1.93 10.52 -11.50
CA ALA A 51 -2.32 10.08 -12.83
C ALA A 51 -2.72 8.59 -12.83
N ASN A 52 -3.80 8.27 -13.55
CA ASN A 52 -4.40 6.93 -13.54
C ASN A 52 -3.38 5.80 -13.73
N PRO A 53 -2.50 5.77 -14.77
CA PRO A 53 -1.53 4.69 -14.94
C PRO A 53 -0.64 4.47 -13.72
N THR A 54 -0.10 5.55 -13.16
CA THR A 54 0.74 5.55 -11.95
C THR A 54 -0.03 5.06 -10.72
N LEU A 55 -1.27 5.51 -10.55
CA LEU A 55 -2.14 5.04 -9.47
C LEU A 55 -2.39 3.53 -9.57
N GLY A 56 -2.54 2.99 -10.78
CA GLY A 56 -2.67 1.55 -10.99
C GLY A 56 -1.46 0.77 -10.47
N ASN A 57 -0.25 1.25 -10.74
CA ASN A 57 0.98 0.64 -10.23
C ASN A 57 1.08 0.73 -8.71
N HIS A 58 0.63 1.84 -8.11
CA HIS A 58 0.58 1.97 -6.65
C HIS A 58 -0.42 1.03 -6.02
N LEU A 59 -1.64 0.94 -6.55
CA LEU A 59 -2.67 0.02 -6.06
C LEU A 59 -2.21 -1.43 -6.19
N ALA A 60 -1.65 -1.83 -7.33
CA ALA A 60 -1.13 -3.18 -7.52
C ALA A 60 -0.04 -3.54 -6.50
N GLU A 61 0.88 -2.62 -6.21
CA GLU A 61 1.91 -2.86 -5.20
C GLU A 61 1.34 -2.90 -3.77
N LEU A 62 0.40 -2.01 -3.45
CA LEU A 62 -0.27 -1.99 -2.15
C LEU A 62 -1.11 -3.25 -1.92
N GLU A 63 -1.77 -3.76 -2.96
CA GLU A 63 -2.47 -5.05 -2.95
C GLU A 63 -1.51 -6.23 -2.80
N ARG A 64 -0.37 -6.23 -3.51
CA ARG A 64 0.67 -7.26 -3.38
C ARG A 64 1.20 -7.36 -1.95
N ILE A 65 1.37 -6.21 -1.29
CA ILE A 65 1.80 -6.14 0.12
C ILE A 65 0.67 -6.51 1.09
N GLY A 66 -0.60 -6.44 0.65
CA GLY A 66 -1.77 -6.77 1.46
C GLY A 66 -2.30 -5.63 2.34
N VAL A 67 -1.82 -4.40 2.16
CA VAL A 67 -2.34 -3.22 2.89
C VAL A 67 -3.56 -2.60 2.23
N VAL A 68 -3.78 -2.88 0.95
CA VAL A 68 -4.99 -2.53 0.21
C VAL A 68 -5.62 -3.80 -0.33
N GLU A 69 -6.94 -3.86 -0.31
CA GLU A 69 -7.72 -4.98 -0.82
C GLU A 69 -8.71 -4.46 -1.86
N ALA A 70 -8.87 -5.19 -2.96
CA ALA A 70 -9.94 -4.95 -3.91
C ALA A 70 -11.14 -5.86 -3.60
N ASP A 71 -12.35 -5.35 -3.82
CA ASP A 71 -13.60 -6.10 -3.65
C ASP A 71 -13.77 -7.28 -4.62
N LEU A 72 -12.96 -7.32 -5.69
CA LEU A 72 -12.91 -8.42 -6.64
C LEU A 72 -11.46 -8.88 -6.92
N PRO A 73 -11.23 -10.20 -7.03
CA PRO A 73 -9.93 -10.73 -7.43
C PRO A 73 -9.65 -10.38 -8.90
N VAL A 74 -8.36 -10.33 -9.28
CA VAL A 74 -7.88 -9.82 -10.57
C VAL A 74 -8.59 -10.45 -11.77
N GLU A 75 -8.84 -11.75 -11.72
CA GLU A 75 -9.45 -12.56 -12.78
C GLU A 75 -10.90 -12.17 -13.05
N ARG A 76 -11.57 -11.52 -12.07
CA ARG A 76 -12.97 -11.11 -12.14
C ARG A 76 -13.16 -9.61 -12.35
N ARG A 77 -12.07 -8.84 -12.55
CA ARG A 77 -12.15 -7.38 -12.67
C ARG A 77 -12.58 -6.89 -14.04
N ARG A 78 -12.41 -7.70 -15.10
CA ARG A 78 -12.67 -7.25 -16.48
C ARG A 78 -14.13 -6.81 -16.66
N GLY A 79 -14.33 -5.56 -17.07
CA GLY A 79 -15.66 -4.96 -17.26
C GLY A 79 -16.43 -4.68 -15.97
N ARG A 80 -15.76 -4.70 -14.81
CA ARG A 80 -16.37 -4.45 -13.51
C ARG A 80 -15.79 -3.20 -12.87
N THR A 81 -16.65 -2.50 -12.13
CA THR A 81 -16.25 -1.43 -11.24
C THR A 81 -15.64 -2.02 -9.98
N ILE A 82 -14.44 -1.58 -9.62
CA ILE A 82 -13.64 -2.13 -8.50
C ILE A 82 -13.56 -1.09 -7.40
N ARG A 83 -13.82 -1.53 -6.16
CA ARG A 83 -13.58 -0.73 -4.94
C ARG A 83 -12.36 -1.24 -4.22
N TYR A 84 -11.55 -0.30 -3.73
CA TYR A 84 -10.36 -0.56 -2.94
C TYR A 84 -10.59 -0.11 -1.51
N SER A 85 -10.15 -0.90 -0.54
CA SER A 85 -10.18 -0.59 0.90
C SER A 85 -8.83 -0.86 1.53
N VAL A 86 -8.56 -0.24 2.68
CA VAL A 86 -7.36 -0.55 3.48
C VAL A 86 -7.64 -1.74 4.39
N SER A 87 -6.65 -2.60 4.54
CA SER A 87 -6.63 -3.63 5.58
C SER A 87 -6.03 -3.05 6.85
N GLU A 88 -6.88 -2.59 7.79
CA GLU A 88 -6.42 -1.94 9.03
C GLU A 88 -5.46 -2.84 9.82
N LYS A 89 -5.76 -4.15 9.88
CA LYS A 89 -4.92 -5.15 10.52
C LYS A 89 -3.52 -5.18 9.89
N ALA A 90 -3.42 -5.27 8.57
CA ALA A 90 -2.13 -5.30 7.88
C ALA A 90 -1.37 -3.98 8.05
N LEU A 91 -2.08 -2.84 7.99
CA LEU A 91 -1.48 -1.53 8.15
C LEU A 91 -0.87 -1.34 9.56
N ARG A 92 -1.61 -1.73 10.60
CA ARG A 92 -1.10 -1.72 11.99
C ARG A 92 0.09 -2.64 12.17
N SER A 93 0.04 -3.83 11.58
CA SER A 93 1.14 -4.78 11.63
C SER A 93 2.41 -4.29 10.92
N LEU A 94 2.29 -3.55 9.81
CA LEU A 94 3.47 -2.91 9.21
C LEU A 94 4.03 -1.79 10.07
N MET A 95 3.17 -1.01 10.73
CA MET A 95 3.62 0.12 11.57
C MET A 95 4.43 -0.31 12.80
N SER A 96 4.27 -1.54 13.30
CA SER A 96 5.09 -2.08 14.40
C SER A 96 6.46 -2.60 13.94
N ALA A 97 6.66 -2.86 12.63
CA ALA A 97 7.89 -3.46 12.14
C ALA A 97 9.17 -2.61 12.38
N PRO A 98 9.16 -1.27 12.22
CA PRO A 98 10.33 -0.46 12.54
C PRO A 98 10.68 -0.48 14.02
N GLU A 99 9.69 -0.50 14.91
CA GLU A 99 9.89 -0.57 16.36
C GLU A 99 10.59 -1.87 16.73
N ALA A 100 10.05 -3.01 16.29
CA ALA A 100 10.64 -4.32 16.48
C ALA A 100 12.09 -4.38 15.96
N TYR A 101 12.34 -3.86 14.76
CA TYR A 101 13.68 -3.85 14.17
C TYR A 101 14.67 -2.95 14.92
N ILE A 102 14.26 -1.75 15.34
CA ILE A 102 15.16 -0.79 16.01
C ILE A 102 15.50 -1.25 17.43
N PHE A 103 14.53 -1.80 18.15
CA PHE A 103 14.69 -2.18 19.55
C PHE A 103 15.03 -3.66 19.76
N ASN A 104 15.12 -4.45 18.69
CA ASN A 104 15.34 -5.90 18.72
C ASN A 104 14.27 -6.64 19.53
N GLU A 105 13.01 -6.25 19.33
CA GLU A 105 11.87 -6.95 19.91
C GLU A 105 11.45 -8.07 18.95
N ASP A 106 11.26 -9.28 19.49
CA ASP A 106 10.89 -10.49 18.73
C ASP A 106 9.44 -10.46 18.20
#